data_AF-U5CXZ3-F1
#
_entry.id   AF-U5CXZ3-F1
#
_cell.length_a   1.000
_cell.length_b   1.000
_cell.length_c   1.000
_cell.angle_alpha   90.00
_cell.angle_beta   90.00
_cell.angle_gamma   90.00
#
_symmetry.space_group_name_H-M   'P 1'
#
loop_
_entity.id
_entity.type
_entity.pdbx_description
1 polymer ?
#
loop_
_entity_poly.entity_id
_entity_poly.type
_entity_poly.pdbx_seq_one_letter_code
_entity_poly.pdbx_strand_id
1 'polypeptide(L)'
;MLTPMDIHNKEFRRSFRGYNEEEVDEFLDKVMEDYEMLYRENAELKERINIMNEKLQSYINMETTLNNTLIVAQNTAEELKRNAEKEAQLIIQNAHQTAEKILEQANQEVVKIRMELERYRKQLNIFKAKFKALLEAQLEAILSIDEKELLPDGEEVEDVTENAQ
;
A
#
# COMPACT_ATOMS: atom_id res chain seq x y z
N MET A 1 -10.50 -54.03 48.42
CA MET A 1 -10.67 -53.28 49.69
C MET A 1 -12.01 -53.69 50.27
N LEU A 2 -12.14 -53.64 51.60
CA LEU A 2 -13.40 -53.91 52.29
C LEU A 2 -14.33 -52.70 52.13
N THR A 3 -15.61 -52.96 51.93
CA THR A 3 -16.66 -51.95 52.00
C THR A 3 -17.17 -51.82 53.44
N PRO A 4 -17.84 -50.72 53.81
CA PRO A 4 -18.54 -50.61 55.08
C PRO A 4 -19.48 -51.81 55.32
N MET A 5 -20.14 -52.30 54.27
CA MET A 5 -21.00 -53.48 54.32
C MET A 5 -20.22 -54.78 54.60
N ASP A 6 -18.98 -54.90 54.12
CA ASP A 6 -18.11 -56.05 54.42
C ASP A 6 -17.63 -56.03 55.87
N ILE A 7 -17.53 -54.84 56.50
CA ILE A 7 -17.22 -54.68 57.92
C ILE A 7 -18.45 -55.04 58.75
N HIS A 8 -19.65 -54.59 58.35
CA HIS A 8 -20.91 -54.89 59.05
C HIS A 8 -21.22 -56.39 59.11
N ASN A 9 -21.03 -57.09 57.98
CA ASN A 9 -21.35 -58.51 57.87
C ASN A 9 -20.23 -59.42 58.39
N LYS A 10 -19.23 -58.87 59.08
CA LYS A 10 -18.05 -59.63 59.49
C LYS A 10 -18.32 -60.43 60.76
N GLU A 11 -18.47 -61.74 60.61
CA GLU A 11 -18.51 -62.64 61.77
C GLU A 11 -17.12 -63.11 62.21
N PHE A 12 -16.86 -63.05 63.52
CA PHE A 12 -15.64 -63.54 64.15
C PHE A 12 -15.88 -64.89 64.84
N ARG A 13 -14.87 -65.78 64.80
CA ARG A 13 -14.95 -67.10 65.47
C ARG A 13 -14.72 -66.93 66.97
N ARG A 14 -15.56 -67.59 67.79
CA ARG A 14 -15.40 -67.62 69.25
C ARG A 14 -14.21 -68.49 69.67
N SER A 15 -13.46 -68.04 70.67
CA SER A 15 -12.29 -68.74 71.25
C SER A 15 -12.34 -68.66 72.77
N PHE A 16 -11.78 -69.65 73.48
CA PHE A 16 -11.81 -69.77 74.95
C PHE A 16 -11.13 -68.59 75.68
N ARG A 17 -10.31 -67.80 74.97
CA ARG A 17 -9.84 -66.46 75.36
C ARG A 17 -9.91 -65.56 74.14
N GLY A 18 -10.55 -64.40 74.26
CA GLY A 18 -10.74 -63.44 73.16
C GLY A 18 -11.12 -62.05 73.68
N TYR A 19 -11.24 -61.10 72.75
CA TYR A 19 -11.75 -59.76 73.03
C TYR A 19 -13.25 -59.82 73.39
N ASN A 20 -13.74 -58.82 74.12
CA ASN A 20 -15.15 -58.70 74.44
C ASN A 20 -15.94 -58.39 73.15
N GLU A 21 -16.96 -59.20 72.85
CA GLU A 21 -17.79 -59.06 71.64
C GLU A 21 -18.47 -57.68 71.59
N GLU A 22 -19.03 -57.18 72.70
CA GLU A 22 -19.71 -55.87 72.75
C GLU A 22 -18.75 -54.69 72.47
N GLU A 23 -17.55 -54.71 73.05
CA GLU A 23 -16.55 -53.65 72.80
C GLU A 23 -16.01 -53.67 71.37
N VAL A 24 -15.90 -54.88 70.78
CA VAL A 24 -15.47 -55.04 69.39
C VAL A 24 -16.56 -54.54 68.44
N ASP A 25 -17.83 -54.85 68.70
CA ASP A 25 -18.96 -54.40 67.88
C ASP A 25 -19.08 -52.86 67.92
N GLU A 26 -19.04 -52.24 69.12
CA GLU A 26 -19.03 -50.77 69.25
C GLU A 26 -17.85 -50.10 68.51
N PHE A 27 -16.69 -50.76 68.48
CA PHE A 27 -15.54 -50.26 67.72
C PHE A 27 -15.73 -50.42 66.21
N LEU A 28 -16.28 -51.55 65.76
CA LEU A 28 -16.56 -51.80 64.34
C LEU A 28 -17.63 -50.85 63.80
N ASP A 29 -18.62 -50.46 64.61
CA ASP A 29 -19.60 -49.43 64.25
C ASP A 29 -18.93 -48.07 63.97
N LYS A 30 -18.02 -47.62 64.84
CA LYS A 30 -17.25 -46.39 64.62
C LYS A 30 -16.35 -46.49 63.38
N VAL A 31 -15.70 -47.65 63.20
CA VAL A 31 -14.87 -47.90 62.01
C VAL A 31 -15.71 -47.85 60.74
N MET A 32 -16.94 -48.39 60.75
CA MET A 32 -17.86 -48.31 59.61
C MET A 32 -18.25 -46.87 59.28
N GLU A 33 -18.65 -46.07 60.27
CA GLU A 33 -18.99 -44.65 60.08
C GLU A 33 -17.82 -43.86 59.47
N ASP A 34 -16.62 -44.03 60.01
CA ASP A 34 -15.40 -43.39 59.49
C ASP A 34 -15.09 -43.86 58.07
N TYR A 35 -15.25 -45.16 57.78
CA TYR A 35 -15.03 -45.70 56.42
C TYR A 35 -16.04 -45.15 55.41
N GLU A 36 -17.32 -45.03 55.78
CA GLU A 36 -18.33 -44.40 54.93
C GLU A 36 -18.01 -42.93 54.66
N MET A 37 -17.56 -42.19 55.68
CA MET A 37 -17.14 -40.80 55.54
C MET A 37 -15.97 -40.67 54.56
N LEU A 38 -14.94 -41.51 54.73
CA LEU A 38 -13.79 -41.59 53.83
C LEU A 38 -14.20 -41.93 52.39
N TYR A 39 -15.12 -42.87 52.19
CA TYR A 39 -15.60 -43.23 50.86
C TYR A 39 -16.33 -42.07 50.17
N ARG A 40 -17.19 -41.36 50.91
CA ARG A 40 -17.89 -40.17 50.40
C ARG A 40 -16.91 -39.06 50.04
N GLU A 41 -15.98 -38.74 50.93
CA GLU A 41 -14.97 -37.71 50.67
C GLU A 41 -14.07 -38.09 49.49
N ASN A 42 -13.66 -39.36 49.38
CA ASN A 42 -12.85 -39.83 48.25
C ASN A 42 -13.60 -39.71 46.92
N ALA A 43 -14.89 -40.04 46.90
CA ALA A 43 -15.73 -39.88 45.72
C ALA A 43 -15.88 -38.39 45.33
N GLU A 44 -16.11 -37.51 46.30
CA GLU A 44 -16.21 -36.07 46.06
C GLU A 44 -14.89 -35.47 45.55
N LEU A 45 -13.76 -35.85 46.16
CA LEU A 45 -12.44 -35.40 45.73
C LEU A 45 -12.10 -35.87 44.31
N LYS A 46 -12.43 -37.12 43.96
CA LYS A 46 -12.26 -37.64 42.60
C LYS A 46 -13.09 -36.86 41.59
N GLU A 47 -14.33 -36.54 41.93
CA GLU A 47 -15.19 -35.73 41.06
C GLU A 47 -14.64 -34.32 40.87
N ARG A 48 -14.20 -33.66 41.96
CA ARG A 48 -13.56 -32.36 41.88
C ARG A 48 -12.29 -32.39 41.01
N ILE A 49 -11.47 -33.43 41.13
CA ILE A 49 -10.27 -33.61 40.31
C ILE A 49 -10.65 -33.73 38.82
N ASN A 50 -11.68 -34.52 38.50
CA ASN A 50 -12.14 -34.65 37.12
C ASN A 50 -12.58 -33.30 36.54
N ILE A 51 -13.42 -32.56 37.27
CA ILE A 51 -13.87 -31.22 36.85
C ILE A 51 -12.69 -30.25 36.69
N MET A 52 -11.72 -30.27 37.61
CA MET A 52 -10.51 -29.44 37.50
C MET A 52 -9.69 -29.80 36.26
N ASN A 53 -9.51 -31.09 35.98
CA ASN A 53 -8.76 -31.57 34.83
C ASN A 53 -9.43 -31.17 33.50
N GLU A 54 -10.76 -31.27 33.40
CA GLU A 54 -11.50 -30.80 32.22
C GLU A 54 -11.31 -29.30 31.99
N LYS A 55 -11.39 -28.50 33.05
CA LYS A 55 -11.15 -27.05 32.97
C LYS A 55 -9.71 -26.73 32.55
N LEU A 56 -8.73 -27.43 33.14
CA LEU A 56 -7.33 -27.28 32.78
C LEU A 56 -7.12 -27.57 31.29
N GLN A 57 -7.75 -28.62 30.78
CA GLN A 57 -7.62 -29.00 29.39
C GLN A 57 -8.29 -28.01 28.45
N SER A 58 -9.43 -27.42 28.86
CA SER A 58 -10.02 -26.29 28.16
C SER A 58 -9.06 -25.09 28.11
N TYR A 59 -8.36 -24.78 29.21
CA TYR A 59 -7.39 -23.67 29.22
C TYR A 59 -6.18 -23.93 28.32
N ILE A 60 -5.63 -25.15 28.32
CA ILE A 60 -4.51 -25.53 27.44
C ILE A 60 -4.92 -25.40 25.96
N ASN A 61 -6.12 -25.83 25.60
CA ASN A 61 -6.64 -25.70 24.24
C ASN A 61 -6.83 -24.21 23.85
N MET A 62 -7.33 -23.40 24.79
CA MET A 62 -7.51 -21.96 24.57
C MET A 62 -6.16 -21.25 24.41
N GLU A 63 -5.18 -21.55 25.27
CA GLU A 63 -3.82 -21.01 25.20
C GLU A 63 -3.15 -21.37 23.87
N THR A 64 -3.25 -22.63 23.44
CA THR A 64 -2.72 -23.09 22.15
C THR A 64 -3.35 -22.32 20.99
N THR A 65 -4.68 -22.13 21.04
CA THR A 65 -5.41 -21.38 20.01
C THR A 65 -4.99 -19.90 19.97
N LEU A 66 -4.84 -19.28 21.15
CA LEU A 66 -4.39 -17.89 21.27
C LEU A 66 -2.96 -17.72 20.74
N ASN A 67 -2.04 -18.60 21.11
CA ASN A 67 -0.66 -18.59 20.62
C ASN A 67 -0.60 -18.74 19.10
N ASN A 68 -1.36 -19.68 18.53
CA ASN A 68 -1.43 -19.84 17.08
C ASN A 68 -2.00 -18.59 16.38
N THR A 69 -3.05 -18.00 16.95
CA THR A 69 -3.66 -16.78 16.42
C THR A 69 -2.69 -15.60 16.46
N LEU A 70 -1.92 -15.48 17.54
CA LEU A 70 -0.90 -14.44 17.70
C LEU A 70 0.20 -14.56 16.64
N ILE A 71 0.68 -15.79 16.40
CA ILE A 71 1.68 -16.07 15.37
C ILE A 71 1.15 -15.72 13.98
N VAL A 72 -0.09 -16.11 13.65
CA VAL A 72 -0.72 -15.78 12.36
C VAL A 72 -0.85 -14.27 12.20
N ALA A 73 -1.31 -13.56 13.24
CA ALA A 73 -1.42 -12.10 13.22
C ALA A 73 -0.05 -11.43 13.00
N GLN A 74 0.99 -11.89 13.69
CA GLN A 74 2.35 -11.38 13.52
C GLN A 74 2.87 -11.61 12.10
N ASN A 75 2.77 -12.83 11.59
CA ASN A 75 3.21 -13.17 10.22
C ASN A 75 2.47 -12.33 9.17
N THR A 76 1.16 -12.13 9.35
CA THR A 76 0.34 -11.30 8.46
C THR A 76 0.79 -9.84 8.50
N ALA A 77 1.07 -9.30 9.68
CA ALA A 77 1.56 -7.93 9.84
C ALA A 77 2.94 -7.74 9.20
N GLU A 78 3.85 -8.69 9.38
CA GLU A 78 5.18 -8.68 8.76
C GLU A 78 5.08 -8.78 7.22
N GLU A 79 4.22 -9.64 6.70
CA GLU A 79 3.98 -9.76 5.26
C GLU A 79 3.39 -8.47 4.67
N LEU A 80 2.39 -7.88 5.33
CA LEU A 80 1.79 -6.61 4.92
C LEU A 80 2.84 -5.50 4.88
N LYS A 81 3.69 -5.41 5.91
CA LYS A 81 4.79 -4.44 5.97
C LYS A 81 5.76 -4.63 4.80
N ARG A 82 6.21 -5.87 4.56
CA ARG A 82 7.14 -6.19 3.46
C ARG A 82 6.54 -5.84 2.10
N ASN A 83 5.26 -6.13 1.89
CA ASN A 83 4.57 -5.81 0.65
C ASN A 83 4.44 -4.30 0.44
N ALA A 84 4.07 -3.56 1.49
CA ALA A 84 4.00 -2.10 1.44
C ALA A 84 5.36 -1.46 1.16
N GLU A 85 6.45 -1.96 1.76
CA GLU A 85 7.81 -1.49 1.49
C GLU A 85 8.21 -1.72 0.03
N LYS A 86 7.90 -2.89 -0.52
CA LYS A 86 8.18 -3.22 -1.93
C LYS A 86 7.38 -2.34 -2.89
N GLU A 87 6.10 -2.13 -2.60
CA GLU A 87 5.23 -1.27 -3.40
C GLU A 87 5.69 0.19 -3.36
N ALA A 88 6.05 0.70 -2.19
CA ALA A 88 6.61 2.04 -2.04
C ALA A 88 7.91 2.21 -2.86
N GLN A 89 8.81 1.22 -2.83
CA GLN A 89 10.03 1.24 -3.64
C GLN A 89 9.72 1.28 -5.15
N LEU A 90 8.76 0.48 -5.61
CA LEU A 90 8.33 0.49 -7.01
C LEU A 90 7.71 1.83 -7.42
N ILE A 91 6.90 2.44 -6.55
CA ILE A 91 6.32 3.76 -6.82
C ILE A 91 7.43 4.81 -6.98
N ILE A 92 8.41 4.82 -6.08
CA ILE A 92 9.55 5.74 -6.14
C ILE A 92 10.36 5.51 -7.42
N GLN A 93 10.64 4.25 -7.76
CA GLN A 93 11.38 3.90 -8.98
C GLN A 93 10.63 4.36 -10.25
N ASN A 94 9.32 4.10 -10.33
CA ASN A 94 8.49 4.50 -11.46
C ASN A 94 8.39 6.03 -11.58
N ALA A 95 8.30 6.73 -10.44
CA ALA A 95 8.29 8.18 -10.41
C ALA A 95 9.62 8.75 -10.95
N HIS A 96 10.76 8.19 -10.54
CA HIS A 96 12.07 8.57 -11.07
C HIS A 96 12.18 8.34 -12.58
N GLN A 97 11.81 7.16 -13.08
CA GLN A 97 11.84 6.87 -14.51
C GLN A 97 10.95 7.80 -15.32
N THR A 98 9.76 8.12 -14.79
CA THR A 98 8.84 9.05 -15.44
C THR A 98 9.42 10.46 -15.46
N ALA A 99 10.01 10.92 -14.36
CA ALA A 99 10.67 12.22 -14.28
C ALA A 99 11.85 12.32 -15.26
N GLU A 100 12.70 11.30 -15.33
CA GLU A 100 13.80 11.24 -16.31
C GLU A 100 13.28 11.33 -17.75
N LYS A 101 12.21 10.60 -18.07
CA LYS A 101 11.58 10.65 -19.40
C LYS A 101 11.03 12.04 -19.74
N ILE A 102 10.39 12.70 -18.78
CA ILE A 102 9.88 14.06 -18.97
C ILE A 102 11.03 15.04 -19.21
N LEU A 103 12.12 14.94 -18.43
CA LEU A 103 13.29 15.80 -18.60
C LEU A 103 13.95 15.58 -19.96
N GLU A 104 14.09 14.33 -20.40
CA GLU A 104 14.65 14.01 -21.70
C GLU A 104 13.79 14.59 -22.84
N GLN A 105 12.47 14.41 -22.78
CA GLN A 105 11.55 15.00 -23.75
C GLN A 105 11.62 16.53 -23.78
N ALA A 106 11.66 17.17 -22.61
CA ALA A 106 11.80 18.62 -22.51
C ALA A 106 13.12 19.11 -23.13
N ASN A 107 14.23 18.41 -22.89
CA ASN A 107 15.52 18.73 -23.49
C ASN A 107 15.49 18.59 -25.02
N GLN A 108 14.88 17.53 -25.54
CA GLN A 108 14.72 17.32 -26.97
C GLN A 108 13.90 18.43 -27.63
N GLU A 109 12.78 18.84 -27.01
CA GLU A 109 11.97 19.96 -27.49
C GLU A 109 12.75 21.29 -27.47
N VAL A 110 13.54 21.55 -26.41
CA VAL A 110 14.40 22.75 -26.36
C VAL A 110 15.42 22.77 -27.51
N VAL A 111 16.06 21.63 -27.81
CA VAL A 111 17.00 21.52 -28.93
C VAL A 111 16.28 21.78 -30.25
N LYS A 112 15.10 21.19 -30.45
CA LYS A 112 14.29 21.37 -31.65
C LYS A 112 13.88 22.82 -31.86
N ILE A 113 13.35 23.48 -30.82
CA ILE A 113 12.98 24.90 -30.87
C ILE A 113 14.19 25.77 -31.21
N ARG A 114 15.36 25.49 -30.64
CA ARG A 114 16.60 26.23 -30.99
C ARG A 114 16.96 26.06 -32.46
N MET A 115 16.88 24.85 -33.00
CA MET A 115 17.14 24.59 -34.42
C MET A 115 16.14 25.32 -35.33
N GLU A 116 14.86 25.30 -35.00
CA GLU A 116 13.81 26.01 -35.74
C GLU A 116 14.03 27.53 -35.70
N LEU A 117 14.38 28.08 -34.54
CA LEU A 117 14.68 29.50 -34.37
C LEU A 117 15.86 29.94 -35.26
N GLU A 118 16.94 29.16 -35.30
CA GLU A 118 18.08 29.42 -36.19
C GLU A 118 17.70 29.32 -37.68
N ARG A 119 16.83 28.36 -38.03
CA ARG A 119 16.28 28.26 -39.39
C ARG A 119 15.48 29.51 -39.77
N TYR A 120 14.58 29.98 -38.91
CA TYR A 120 13.78 31.18 -39.16
C TYR A 120 14.66 32.44 -39.24
N ARG A 121 15.69 32.57 -38.40
CA ARG A 121 16.67 33.67 -38.49
C ARG A 121 17.36 33.71 -39.86
N LYS A 122 17.80 32.55 -40.36
CA LYS A 122 18.40 32.45 -41.71
C LYS A 122 17.42 32.83 -42.80
N GLN A 123 16.19 32.33 -42.75
CA GLN A 123 15.14 32.67 -43.71
C GLN A 123 14.84 34.17 -43.71
N LEU A 124 14.74 34.79 -42.53
CA LEU A 124 14.53 36.23 -42.38
C LEU A 124 15.67 37.04 -43.00
N ASN A 125 16.93 36.63 -42.77
CA ASN A 125 18.08 37.32 -43.35
C ASN A 125 18.10 37.22 -44.88
N ILE A 126 17.79 36.05 -45.44
CA ILE A 126 17.66 35.86 -46.89
C ILE A 126 16.52 36.73 -47.44
N PHE A 127 15.37 36.75 -46.75
CA PHE A 127 14.25 37.59 -47.14
C PHE A 127 14.62 39.07 -47.13
N LYS A 128 15.26 39.56 -46.06
CA LYS A 128 15.75 40.95 -45.96
C LYS A 128 16.70 41.29 -47.10
N ALA A 129 17.65 40.42 -47.44
CA ALA A 129 18.57 40.64 -48.54
C ALA A 129 17.85 40.73 -49.90
N LYS A 130 16.93 39.80 -50.17
CA LYS A 130 16.11 39.80 -51.40
C LYS A 130 15.22 41.05 -51.50
N PHE A 131 14.59 41.43 -50.40
CA PHE A 131 13.72 42.60 -50.35
C PHE A 131 14.50 43.90 -50.55
N LYS A 132 15.68 44.02 -49.93
CA LYS A 132 16.59 45.13 -50.14
C LYS A 132 17.01 45.25 -51.61
N ALA A 133 17.46 44.15 -52.22
CA ALA A 133 17.85 44.14 -53.62
C ALA A 133 16.69 44.51 -54.56
N LEU A 134 15.47 44.07 -54.25
CA LEU A 134 14.28 44.46 -55.00
C LEU A 134 14.02 45.97 -54.91
N LEU A 135 14.10 46.56 -53.72
CA LEU A 135 13.92 47.99 -53.54
C LEU A 135 15.01 48.82 -54.24
N GLU A 136 16.27 48.38 -54.17
CA GLU A 136 17.39 49.01 -54.89
C GLU A 136 17.14 48.98 -56.41
N ALA A 137 16.71 47.84 -56.95
CA ALA A 137 16.36 47.73 -58.38
C ALA A 137 15.17 48.63 -58.78
N GLN A 138 14.14 48.75 -57.94
CA GLN A 138 13.00 49.64 -58.22
C GLN A 138 13.40 51.12 -58.13
N LEU A 139 14.29 51.48 -57.20
CA LEU A 139 14.82 52.83 -57.08
C LEU A 139 15.67 53.20 -58.31
N GLU A 140 16.54 52.29 -58.75
CA GLU A 140 17.34 52.46 -59.96
C GLU A 140 16.46 52.59 -61.22
N ALA A 141 15.40 51.78 -61.31
CA ALA A 141 14.42 51.89 -62.39
C ALA A 141 13.74 53.25 -62.44
N ILE A 142 13.40 53.86 -61.29
CA ILE A 142 12.80 55.21 -61.25
C ILE A 142 13.82 56.29 -61.59
N LEU A 143 15.05 56.20 -61.07
CA LEU A 143 16.11 57.19 -61.30
C LEU A 143 16.68 57.15 -62.72
N SER A 144 16.52 56.04 -63.44
CA SER A 144 16.92 55.90 -64.85
C SER A 144 15.84 56.37 -65.84
N ILE A 145 14.65 56.76 -65.36
CA ILE A 145 13.68 57.49 -66.17
C ILE A 145 14.23 58.89 -66.39
N ASP A 146 14.61 59.18 -67.63
CA ASP A 146 15.07 60.50 -68.03
C ASP A 146 13.90 61.50 -67.88
N GLU A 147 14.10 62.61 -67.17
CA GLU A 147 13.04 63.63 -66.91
C GLU A 147 12.40 64.15 -68.21
N LYS A 148 13.09 63.99 -69.35
CA LYS A 148 12.62 64.34 -70.68
C LYS A 148 11.52 63.43 -71.26
N GLU A 149 11.34 62.21 -70.76
CA GLU A 149 10.23 61.33 -71.21
C GLU A 149 8.94 61.53 -70.40
N LEU A 150 8.98 62.27 -69.28
CA LEU A 150 7.84 62.43 -68.38
C LEU A 150 6.93 63.62 -68.72
N LEU A 151 7.40 64.53 -69.59
CA LEU A 151 6.64 65.68 -70.09
C LEU A 151 6.59 65.59 -71.62
N PRO A 152 5.46 65.19 -72.23
CA PRO A 152 5.28 65.42 -73.66
C PRO A 152 5.34 66.94 -73.89
N ASP A 153 6.10 67.35 -74.90
CA ASP A 153 6.28 68.75 -75.32
C ASP A 153 4.96 69.51 -75.19
N GLY A 154 5.02 70.65 -74.48
CA GLY A 154 3.88 71.52 -74.30
C GLY A 154 3.27 71.90 -75.65
N GLU A 155 1.99 71.59 -75.83
CA GLU A 155 1.14 72.31 -76.76
C GLU A 155 1.04 73.77 -76.26
N GLU A 156 1.83 74.67 -76.83
CA GLU A 156 1.54 76.11 -76.79
C GLU A 156 1.08 76.58 -78.17
N VAL A 157 -0.24 76.48 -78.34
CA VAL A 157 -1.19 77.52 -78.79
C VAL A 157 -0.77 78.41 -79.96
N GLU A 158 -1.50 78.27 -81.08
CA GLU A 158 -1.53 79.19 -82.22
C GLU A 158 -1.73 80.66 -81.77
N ASP A 159 -0.77 81.51 -82.10
CA ASP A 159 -0.91 82.96 -82.00
C ASP A 159 -1.74 83.47 -83.19
N VAL A 160 -3.05 83.61 -82.97
CA VAL A 160 -3.95 84.32 -83.88
C VAL A 160 -3.70 85.82 -83.71
N THR A 161 -2.88 86.40 -84.58
CA THR A 161 -2.92 87.84 -84.86
C THR A 161 -3.42 88.08 -86.28
N GLU A 162 -4.72 88.34 -86.34
CA GLU A 162 -5.45 88.72 -87.55
C GLU A 162 -5.26 90.22 -87.85
N ASN A 163 -4.77 90.50 -89.06
CA ASN A 163 -5.03 91.66 -89.94
C ASN A 163 -4.83 93.11 -89.45
N ALA A 164 -4.00 93.86 -90.20
CA ALA A 164 -4.43 95.11 -90.86
C ALA A 164 -3.46 95.58 -91.98
N GLN A 165 -4.01 95.62 -93.21
CA GLN A 165 -3.64 96.39 -94.42
C GLN A 165 -2.44 95.98 -95.28
#